data_AF-A0A449A4Q3-F1
#
_entry.id   AF-A0A449A4Q3-F1
#
_cell.length_a   1.000
_cell.length_b   1.000
_cell.length_c   1.000
_cell.angle_alpha   90.00
_cell.angle_beta   90.00
_cell.angle_gamma   90.00
#
_symmetry.space_group_name_H-M   'P 1'
#
loop_
_entity.id
_entity.type
_entity.pdbx_description
1 polymer ?
#
loop_
_entity_poly.entity_id
_entity_poly.type
_entity_poly.pdbx_seq_one_letter_code
_entity_poly.pdbx_strand_id
1 'polypeptide(L)'
;MFLLSKKINQKVILIDEFDKSFHFELSKALIDIFHKSSKENQFIFSSHNLNLMNHNLRDDQIWLTEKNDIGTSELFLIVDFDNLKTFKKKDNITSQYLNGIFGAYHIINNAQNKEGLKYLEKNKDEKNTK
;
A
#
# COMPACT_ATOMS: atom_id res chain seq x y z
N MET A 1 5.54 -13.90 17.24
CA MET A 1 6.74 -14.75 17.45
C MET A 1 6.53 -16.22 17.06
N PHE A 2 5.36 -16.84 17.29
CA PHE A 2 5.10 -18.27 16.98
C PHE A 2 5.21 -18.64 15.48
N LEU A 3 4.85 -17.71 14.59
CA LEU A 3 4.94 -17.87 13.13
C LEU A 3 6.38 -17.98 12.59
N LEU A 4 7.38 -17.55 13.37
CA LEU A 4 8.79 -17.54 12.97
C LEU A 4 9.56 -18.75 13.52
N SER A 5 8.85 -19.72 14.12
CA SER A 5 9.50 -20.88 14.70
C SER A 5 10.01 -21.82 13.60
N LYS A 6 11.26 -22.27 13.73
CA LYS A 6 12.03 -23.14 12.81
C LYS A 6 11.36 -24.49 12.48
N LYS A 7 10.21 -24.79 13.08
CA LYS A 7 9.40 -25.99 12.84
C LYS A 7 8.33 -25.78 11.76
N ILE A 8 8.11 -24.54 11.34
CA ILE A 8 7.14 -24.18 10.31
C ILE A 8 7.95 -23.80 9.06
N ASN A 9 8.17 -24.79 8.20
CA ASN A 9 8.81 -24.60 6.89
C ASN A 9 7.76 -24.72 5.78
N GLN A 10 8.04 -24.08 4.64
CA GLN A 10 7.23 -24.17 3.41
C GLN A 10 5.78 -23.72 3.60
N LYS A 11 5.55 -22.66 4.38
CA LYS A 11 4.23 -22.06 4.57
C LYS A 11 4.11 -20.72 3.85
N VAL A 12 2.88 -20.38 3.48
CA VAL A 12 2.48 -19.04 3.05
C VAL A 12 1.69 -18.41 4.19
N ILE A 13 2.15 -17.25 4.66
CA ILE A 13 1.49 -16.44 5.67
C ILE A 13 0.87 -15.25 4.95
N LEU A 14 -0.46 -15.11 5.06
CA LEU A 14 -1.21 -13.99 4.49
C LEU A 14 -1.72 -13.11 5.62
N ILE A 15 -1.41 -11.82 5.59
CA ILE A 15 -1.90 -10.85 6.57
C ILE A 15 -2.44 -9.62 5.83
N ASP A 16 -3.71 -9.32 6.06
CA ASP A 16 -4.31 -8.07 5.60
C ASP A 16 -4.02 -6.94 6.59
N GLU A 17 -3.74 -5.75 6.08
CA GLU A 17 -3.35 -4.55 6.82
C GLU A 17 -2.28 -4.85 7.89
N PHE A 18 -1.15 -5.41 7.47
CA PHE A 18 -0.10 -5.88 8.38
C PHE A 18 0.44 -4.79 9.32
N ASP A 19 0.47 -3.56 8.85
CA ASP A 19 0.93 -2.37 9.57
C ASP A 19 -0.18 -1.71 10.41
N LYS A 20 -1.39 -2.29 10.46
CA LYS A 20 -2.51 -1.74 11.21
C LYS A 20 -2.15 -1.63 12.70
N SER A 21 -2.21 -0.41 13.21
CA SER A 21 -1.87 -0.07 14.61
C SER A 21 -0.38 -0.19 14.96
N PHE A 22 0.50 -0.46 13.98
CA PHE A 22 1.95 -0.45 14.20
C PHE A 22 2.55 0.90 13.81
N HIS A 23 3.49 1.35 14.62
CA HIS A 23 4.42 2.38 14.17
C HIS A 23 5.30 1.81 13.05
N PHE A 24 5.67 2.63 12.06
CA PHE A 24 6.47 2.22 10.89
C PHE A 24 7.71 1.39 11.26
N GLU A 25 8.48 1.83 12.25
CA GLU A 25 9.69 1.13 12.71
C GLU A 25 9.42 -0.29 13.23
N LEU A 26 8.23 -0.54 13.79
CA LEU A 26 7.87 -1.89 14.24
C LEU A 26 7.57 -2.81 13.06
N SER A 27 6.81 -2.34 12.08
CA SER A 27 6.53 -3.08 10.84
C SER A 27 7.83 -3.43 10.11
N LYS A 28 8.75 -2.48 10.04
CA LYS A 28 10.10 -2.64 9.50
C LYS A 28 10.89 -3.74 10.20
N ALA A 29 10.96 -3.68 11.54
CA ALA A 29 11.66 -4.65 12.34
C ALA A 29 11.09 -6.07 12.16
N LEU A 30 9.77 -6.21 12.09
CA LEU A 30 9.11 -7.49 11.87
C LEU A 30 9.45 -8.08 10.48
N ILE A 31 9.45 -7.27 9.43
CA ILE A 31 9.88 -7.69 8.08
C ILE A 31 11.35 -8.15 8.10
N ASP A 32 12.23 -7.40 8.75
CA ASP A 32 13.65 -7.75 8.86
C ASP A 32 13.87 -9.06 9.62
N ILE A 33 13.11 -9.28 10.70
CA ILE A 33 13.13 -10.54 11.45
C ILE A 33 12.64 -11.67 10.55
N PHE A 34 11.56 -11.48 9.79
CA PHE A 34 11.05 -12.49 8.87
C PHE A 34 12.09 -12.88 7.82
N HIS A 35 12.68 -11.90 7.12
CA HIS A 35 13.73 -12.14 6.12
C HIS A 35 14.95 -12.88 6.68
N LYS A 36 15.34 -12.62 7.94
CA LYS A 36 16.50 -13.28 8.57
C LYS A 36 16.19 -14.68 9.08
N SER A 37 15.01 -14.90 9.65
CA SER A 37 14.68 -16.13 10.37
C SER A 37 14.01 -17.19 9.49
N SER A 38 13.40 -16.79 8.38
CA SER A 38 12.56 -17.66 7.57
C SER A 38 12.99 -17.64 6.10
N LYS A 39 13.75 -18.66 5.68
CA LYS A 39 14.20 -18.82 4.28
C LYS A 39 13.23 -19.60 3.39
N GLU A 40 12.35 -20.40 3.99
CA GLU A 40 11.47 -21.33 3.27
C GLU A 40 9.98 -20.96 3.35
N ASN A 41 9.62 -19.89 4.07
CA ASN A 41 8.23 -19.41 4.12
C ASN A 41 8.05 -18.15 3.29
N GLN A 42 6.84 -17.95 2.80
CA GLN A 42 6.41 -16.72 2.13
C GLN A 42 5.56 -15.89 3.08
N PHE A 43 5.79 -14.59 3.08
CA PHE A 43 4.99 -13.63 3.82
C PHE A 43 4.40 -12.63 2.83
N ILE A 44 3.10 -12.75 2.61
CA ILE A 44 2.31 -11.89 1.72
C ILE A 44 1.45 -11.02 2.61
N PHE A 45 1.54 -9.70 2.41
CA PHE A 45 0.75 -8.77 3.19
C PHE A 45 0.30 -7.57 2.37
N SER A 46 -0.82 -6.97 2.77
CA SER A 46 -1.23 -5.64 2.33
C SER A 46 -0.82 -4.61 3.38
N SER A 47 -0.58 -3.38 2.93
CA SER A 47 -0.20 -2.27 3.79
C SER A 47 -0.59 -0.94 3.16
N HIS A 48 -0.97 0.03 3.98
CA HIS A 48 -1.18 1.41 3.55
C HIS A 48 0.04 2.31 3.79
N ASN A 49 1.06 1.82 4.50
CA ASN A 49 2.28 2.57 4.75
C ASN A 49 3.25 2.52 3.56
N LEU A 50 3.23 3.60 2.77
CA LEU A 50 4.07 3.75 1.59
C LEU A 50 5.57 3.65 1.89
N ASN A 51 6.02 4.00 3.09
CA ASN A 51 7.45 3.96 3.44
C ASN A 51 8.02 2.53 3.44
N LEU A 52 7.16 1.51 3.59
CA LEU A 52 7.59 0.10 3.50
C LEU A 52 8.06 -0.27 2.09
N MET A 53 7.58 0.39 1.03
CA MET A 53 8.03 0.12 -0.33
C MET A 53 9.52 0.40 -0.55
N ASN A 54 10.12 1.30 0.24
CA ASN A 54 11.55 1.58 0.20
C ASN A 54 12.37 0.72 1.18
N HIS A 55 11.73 -0.15 1.95
CA HIS A 55 12.41 -0.88 3.03
C HIS A 55 12.78 -2.29 2.60
N ASN A 56 14.04 -2.51 2.17
CA ASN A 56 14.66 -3.84 2.01
C ASN A 56 13.74 -4.91 1.35
N LEU A 57 12.84 -4.46 0.48
CA LEU A 57 12.01 -5.25 -0.40
C LEU A 57 12.62 -5.08 -1.79
N ARG A 58 12.64 -6.17 -2.56
CA ARG A 58 13.02 -6.09 -3.97
C ARG A 58 11.84 -5.58 -4.78
N ASP A 59 12.13 -4.93 -5.90
CA ASP A 59 11.10 -4.38 -6.80
C ASP A 59 10.10 -5.45 -7.29
N ASP A 60 10.54 -6.72 -7.42
CA ASP A 60 9.70 -7.88 -7.81
C ASP A 60 8.82 -8.42 -6.67
N GLN A 61 8.95 -7.86 -5.45
CA GLN A 61 8.15 -8.22 -4.28
C GLN A 61 7.07 -7.17 -3.98
N ILE A 62 7.07 -6.04 -4.69
CA ILE A 62 6.11 -4.96 -4.47
C ILE A 62 5.05 -5.01 -5.56
N TRP A 63 3.82 -5.29 -5.12
CA TRP A 63 2.64 -5.30 -5.95
C TRP A 63 1.80 -4.07 -5.65
N LEU A 64 1.32 -3.43 -6.71
CA LEU A 64 0.42 -2.30 -6.64
C LEU A 64 -0.95 -2.76 -7.14
N THR A 65 -2.00 -2.19 -6.55
CA THR A 65 -3.37 -2.45 -6.98
C THR A 65 -4.06 -1.15 -7.31
N GLU A 66 -4.83 -1.17 -8.39
CA GLU A 66 -5.67 -0.05 -8.78
C GLU A 66 -7.04 -0.53 -9.22
N LYS A 67 -8.03 0.35 -9.16
CA LYS A 67 -9.37 0.09 -9.67
C LYS A 67 -9.55 0.94 -10.92
N ASN A 68 -9.80 0.31 -12.05
CA ASN A 68 -9.99 1.01 -13.30
C ASN A 68 -11.40 1.63 -13.39
N ASP A 69 -11.67 2.36 -14.48
CA ASP A 69 -12.91 3.13 -14.67
C ASP A 69 -14.17 2.26 -14.78
N ILE A 70 -14.04 0.98 -15.16
CA ILE A 70 -15.15 0.02 -15.19
C ILE A 70 -15.34 -0.70 -13.84
N GLY A 71 -14.49 -0.37 -12.87
CA GLY A 71 -14.58 -0.84 -11.50
C GLY A 71 -13.95 -2.20 -11.23
N THR A 72 -13.14 -2.73 -12.15
CA THR A 72 -12.35 -3.94 -11.91
C THR A 72 -11.02 -3.61 -11.24
N SER A 73 -10.59 -4.46 -10.31
CA SER A 73 -9.28 -4.32 -9.67
C SER A 73 -8.21 -4.98 -10.52
N GLU A 74 -7.12 -4.25 -10.74
CA GLU A 74 -5.92 -4.71 -11.42
C GLU A 74 -4.78 -4.76 -10.40
N LEU A 75 -3.88 -5.73 -10.59
CA LEU A 75 -2.75 -6.00 -9.70
C LEU A 75 -1.51 -6.20 -10.57
N PHE A 76 -0.46 -5.42 -10.32
CA PHE A 76 0.75 -5.38 -11.15
C PHE A 76 2.00 -5.11 -10.33
N LEU A 77 3.17 -5.40 -10.90
CA LEU A 77 4.46 -5.28 -10.21
C LEU A 77 5.13 -3.93 -10.51
N ILE A 78 5.96 -3.45 -9.58
CA ILE A 78 6.79 -2.27 -9.85
C ILE A 78 7.79 -2.52 -10.98
N VAL A 79 8.37 -3.73 -11.06
CA VAL A 79 9.32 -4.08 -12.13
C VAL A 79 8.74 -4.01 -13.54
N ASP A 80 7.41 -4.05 -13.69
CA ASP A 80 6.77 -3.90 -15.00
C ASP A 80 7.00 -2.49 -15.59
N PHE A 81 7.41 -1.53 -14.75
CA PHE A 81 7.68 -0.14 -15.12
C PHE A 81 9.18 0.13 -15.38
N ASP A 82 10.07 -0.87 -15.24
CA ASP A 82 11.53 -0.72 -15.43
C ASP A 82 11.90 -0.16 -16.81
N ASN A 83 11.06 -0.40 -17.83
CA ASN A 83 11.28 0.05 -19.21
C ASN A 83 10.79 1.49 -19.48
N LEU A 84 10.11 2.14 -18.54
CA LEU A 84 9.64 3.51 -18.72
C LEU A 84 10.79 4.50 -18.56
N LYS A 85 10.91 5.44 -19.50
CA LYS A 85 11.92 6.52 -19.42
C LYS A 85 11.78 7.39 -18.17
N THR A 86 10.57 7.48 -17.62
CA THR A 86 10.25 8.22 -16.40
C THR A 86 10.64 7.47 -15.13
N PHE A 87 10.70 6.14 -15.18
CA PHE A 87 11.12 5.32 -14.07
C PHE A 87 12.64 5.42 -13.88
N LYS A 88 13.05 5.67 -12.65
CA LYS A 88 14.45 5.78 -12.27
C LYS A 88 14.72 4.77 -11.16
N LYS A 89 15.37 3.67 -11.53
CA LYS A 89 15.66 2.54 -10.62
C LYS A 89 16.44 2.92 -9.36
N LYS A 90 17.20 4.01 -9.38
CA LYS A 90 17.97 4.51 -8.22
C LYS A 90 17.19 5.49 -7.34
N ASP A 91 16.02 5.93 -7.78
CA ASP A 91 15.21 6.91 -7.07
C ASP A 91 14.27 6.21 -6.08
N ASN A 92 13.87 6.95 -5.06
CA ASN A 92 12.95 6.49 -4.02
C ASN A 92 11.61 6.03 -4.63
N ILE A 93 11.23 4.76 -4.41
CA ILE A 93 10.02 4.14 -4.95
C ILE A 93 8.76 4.88 -4.47
N THR A 94 8.68 5.21 -3.18
CA THR A 94 7.56 6.01 -2.65
C THR A 94 7.43 7.36 -3.35
N SER A 95 8.53 8.05 -3.63
CA SER A 95 8.50 9.32 -4.38
C SER A 95 7.96 9.11 -5.79
N GLN A 96 8.41 8.07 -6.49
CA GLN A 96 7.92 7.73 -7.83
C GLN A 96 6.42 7.39 -7.84
N TYR A 97 5.95 6.65 -6.82
CA TYR A 97 4.53 6.37 -6.60
C TYR A 97 3.72 7.64 -6.37
N LEU A 98 4.19 8.53 -5.48
CA LEU A 98 3.51 9.80 -5.18
C LEU A 98 3.47 10.75 -6.39
N ASN A 99 4.43 10.63 -7.30
CA ASN A 99 4.45 11.37 -8.57
C ASN A 99 3.58 10.72 -9.66
N GLY A 100 2.89 9.61 -9.36
CA GLY A 100 1.98 8.94 -10.28
C GLY A 100 2.66 8.11 -11.38
N ILE A 101 3.96 7.81 -11.25
CA ILE A 101 4.71 7.05 -12.28
C ILE A 101 4.10 5.64 -12.48
N PHE A 102 3.61 5.03 -11.40
CA PHE A 102 3.07 3.67 -11.43
C PHE A 102 1.55 3.60 -11.59
N GLY A 103 0.84 4.72 -11.65
CA GLY A 103 -0.60 4.70 -11.39
C GLY A 103 -0.88 4.32 -9.94
N ALA A 104 -1.95 3.55 -9.69
CA ALA A 104 -2.36 3.07 -8.36
C ALA A 104 -2.47 4.15 -7.26
N TYR A 105 -2.46 5.43 -7.63
CA TYR A 105 -2.57 6.56 -6.72
C TYR A 105 -4.03 6.84 -6.39
N HIS A 106 -4.29 7.35 -5.19
CA HIS A 106 -5.64 7.64 -4.74
C HIS A 106 -6.29 8.75 -5.58
N ILE A 107 -7.29 8.40 -6.39
CA ILE A 107 -8.12 9.37 -7.10
C ILE A 107 -9.21 9.87 -6.15
N ILE A 108 -9.06 11.09 -5.65
CA ILE A 108 -10.10 11.76 -4.86
C ILE A 108 -10.89 12.66 -5.81
N ASN A 109 -12.18 12.33 -6.05
CA ASN A 109 -13.06 13.17 -6.83
C ASN A 109 -13.48 14.42 -6.04
N ASN A 110 -12.66 15.47 -6.14
CA ASN A 110 -12.89 16.73 -5.45
C ASN A 110 -14.18 17.45 -5.88
N ALA A 111 -14.72 17.16 -7.07
CA ALA A 111 -15.98 17.75 -7.52
C ALA A 111 -17.18 17.17 -6.76
N GLN A 112 -17.24 15.84 -6.62
CA GLN A 112 -18.25 15.16 -5.79
C GLN A 112 -18.13 15.56 -4.31
N ASN A 113 -16.90 15.74 -3.81
CA ASN A 113 -16.68 16.20 -2.44
C ASN A 113 -17.22 17.61 -2.20
N LYS A 114 -17.10 18.53 -3.18
CA LYS A 114 -17.67 19.89 -3.07
C LYS A 114 -19.20 19.87 -3.05
N GLU A 115 -19.84 18.99 -3.80
CA GLU A 115 -21.30 18.83 -3.76
C GLU A 115 -21.78 18.21 -2.44
N GLY A 116 -21.07 17.20 -1.94
CA GLY A 116 -21.31 16.64 -0.60
C GLY A 116 -21.14 17.66 0.52
N LEU A 117 -20.10 18.49 0.46
CA LEU A 117 -19.86 19.57 1.43
C LEU A 117 -20.97 20.64 1.38
N LYS A 118 -21.38 21.08 0.19
CA LYS A 118 -22.51 22.00 0.01
C LYS A 118 -23.83 21.44 0.55
N TYR A 119 -24.06 20.13 0.35
CA TYR A 119 -25.23 19.45 0.92
C TYR A 119 -25.21 19.47 2.45
N LEU A 120 -24.06 19.20 3.07
CA LEU A 120 -23.91 19.21 4.53
C LEU A 120 -24.04 20.62 5.14
N GLU A 121 -23.56 21.66 4.45
CA GLU A 121 -23.73 23.05 4.87
C GLU A 121 -25.21 23.47 4.85
N LYS A 122 -25.92 23.19 3.76
CA LYS A 122 -27.35 23.50 3.64
C LYS A 122 -28.21 22.83 4.72
N ASN A 123 -27.86 21.61 5.11
CA ASN A 123 -28.56 20.86 6.15
C ASN A 123 -28.16 21.25 7.60
N LYS A 124 -27.10 22.04 7.79
CA LYS A 124 -26.76 22.64 9.10
C LYS A 124 -27.60 23.88 9.36
N ASP A 125 -27.89 24.68 8.34
CA ASP A 125 -28.71 25.89 8.48
C ASP A 125 -30.18 25.57 8.82
N GLU A 126 -30.71 24.47 8.29
CA GLU A 126 -32.07 23.98 8.59
C GLU A 126 -32.23 23.38 10.00
N LYS A 127 -31.13 22.96 10.65
CA LYS A 127 -31.16 22.43 12.03
C LYS A 127 -31.00 23.51 13.11
N ASN A 128 -30.45 24.68 12.78
CA ASN A 128 -30.27 25.80 13.70
C ASN A 128 -31.46 26.79 13.72
N THR A 129 -32.52 26.53 12.96
CA THR A 129 -33.75 27.34 12.92
C THR A 129 -34.94 26.70 13.64
N LYS A 130 -34.71 25.67 14.47
CA LYS A 130 -35.70 25.10 15.40
C LYS A 130 -35.27 25.28 16.85
#